data_AF-A0AA51EQ57-F1
#
_entry.id   AF-A0AA51EQ57-F1
#
_cell.length_a   1.000
_cell.length_b   1.000
_cell.length_c   1.000
_cell.angle_alpha   90.00
_cell.angle_beta   90.00
_cell.angle_gamma   90.00
#
_symmetry.space_group_name_H-M   'P 1'
#
loop_
_entity.id
_entity.type
_entity.pdbx_description
1 polymer ?
#
loop_
_entity_poly.entity_id
_entity_poly.type
_entity_poly.pdbx_seq_one_letter_code
_entity_poly.pdbx_strand_id
1 'polypeptide(L)'
;TEYAIGNASKIKVVGATGAYTRDFEEMTKKLSEVESTFQSAKLGQSTVKELISSVSNLQNKLNEAEMKVKESNDNLNAITSKINLGNVTLDGLRESIDHLKAKTLDLGNNATKLQEANLEGALNLTREAKERALKAADEAEGVQTVIASTDRQIKNTDRLIAMQYDNFNNTQNENDRKLDDLQQQLSELESEIPKINEKMCGQNSDTCDICGGAGCGKCGGISCDQGAITKAEQASDFANKTEHRIKEHELTAEDLYRSITQVKQDT
;
A
#
# COMPACT_ATOMS: atom_id res chain seq x y z
N THR A 1 8.60 67.98 10.36
CA THR A 1 8.68 68.69 11.66
C THR A 1 9.33 70.06 11.51
N GLU A 2 10.47 70.19 10.81
CA GLU A 2 11.12 71.49 10.55
C GLU A 2 10.24 72.52 9.81
N TYR A 3 9.42 72.07 8.85
CA TYR A 3 8.48 72.95 8.13
C TYR A 3 7.42 73.60 9.03
N ALA A 4 6.90 72.85 10.01
CA ALA A 4 5.92 73.35 10.97
C ALA A 4 6.54 74.36 11.95
N ILE A 5 7.79 74.11 12.38
CA ILE A 5 8.55 75.01 13.26
C ILE A 5 8.89 76.32 12.51
N GLY A 6 9.27 76.24 11.23
CA GLY A 6 9.56 77.40 10.39
C GLY A 6 8.35 78.30 10.15
N ASN A 7 7.17 77.73 9.93
CA ASN A 7 5.94 78.50 9.77
C ASN A 7 5.45 79.12 11.08
N ALA A 8 5.54 78.40 12.21
CA ALA A 8 5.20 78.96 13.52
C ALA A 8 6.11 80.16 13.90
N SER A 9 7.40 80.07 13.58
CA SER A 9 8.36 81.15 13.80
C SER A 9 8.08 82.39 12.92
N LYS A 10 7.72 82.19 11.64
CA LYS A 10 7.30 83.29 10.76
C LYS A 10 6.01 83.97 11.22
N ILE A 11 5.04 83.23 11.76
CA ILE A 11 3.80 83.83 12.26
C ILE A 11 4.05 84.63 13.55
N LYS A 12 4.99 84.21 14.40
CA LYS A 12 5.39 85.00 15.59
C LYS A 12 6.02 86.35 15.21
N VAL A 13 6.74 86.42 14.10
CA VAL A 13 7.45 87.63 13.65
C VAL A 13 6.59 88.53 12.74
N VAL A 14 5.59 87.98 12.06
CA VAL A 14 4.75 88.69 11.07
C VAL A 14 3.27 88.78 11.48
N GLY A 15 2.87 88.12 12.57
CA GLY A 15 1.52 88.16 13.12
C GLY A 15 1.16 89.55 13.66
N ALA A 16 -0.13 89.87 13.66
CA ALA A 16 -0.68 91.20 13.96
C ALA A 16 -0.15 91.84 15.26
N THR A 17 0.31 91.06 16.23
CA THR A 17 0.99 91.57 17.42
C THR A 17 2.32 92.26 17.09
N GLY A 18 3.21 91.68 16.28
CA GLY A 18 4.48 92.35 15.94
C GLY A 18 4.30 93.64 15.13
N ALA A 19 3.30 93.67 14.24
CA ALA A 19 3.05 94.83 13.37
C ALA A 19 2.41 96.01 14.11
N TYR A 20 1.45 95.74 15.00
CA TYR A 20 0.67 96.79 15.67
C TYR A 20 1.10 97.08 17.10
N THR A 21 1.84 96.19 17.79
CA THR A 21 2.33 96.46 19.16
C THR A 21 3.15 97.74 19.23
N ARG A 22 4.01 97.98 18.23
CA ARG A 22 4.79 99.22 18.17
C ARG A 22 3.89 100.47 18.04
N ASP A 23 2.83 100.38 17.25
CA ASP A 23 1.89 101.48 17.04
C ASP A 23 1.05 101.73 18.31
N PHE A 24 0.65 100.67 19.04
CA PHE A 24 -0.02 100.77 20.34
C PHE A 24 0.87 101.40 21.41
N GLU A 25 2.12 100.97 21.51
CA GLU A 25 3.11 101.55 22.43
C GLU A 25 3.34 103.05 22.15
N GLU A 26 3.46 103.42 20.87
CA GLU A 26 3.64 104.82 20.47
C GLU A 26 2.40 105.67 20.79
N MET A 27 1.20 105.16 20.56
CA MET A 27 -0.06 105.84 20.90
C MET A 27 -0.22 106.02 22.42
N THR A 28 0.08 104.99 23.21
CA THR A 28 0.05 105.07 24.69
C THR A 28 1.03 106.10 25.22
N LYS A 29 2.25 106.13 24.66
CA LYS A 29 3.27 107.13 25.02
C LYS A 29 2.81 108.55 24.71
N LYS A 30 2.28 108.80 23.51
CA LYS A 30 1.75 110.13 23.13
C LYS A 30 0.59 110.55 24.04
N LEU A 31 -0.31 109.65 24.40
CA LEU A 31 -1.41 109.94 25.32
C LEU A 31 -0.90 110.28 26.73
N SER A 32 0.13 109.59 27.22
CA SER A 32 0.76 109.89 28.51
C SER A 32 1.47 111.24 28.53
N GLU A 33 2.16 111.60 27.44
CA GLU A 33 2.81 112.92 27.29
C GLU A 33 1.78 114.06 27.30
N VAL A 34 0.65 113.85 26.61
CA VAL A 34 -0.48 114.80 26.57
C VAL A 34 -1.12 114.96 27.95
N GLU A 35 -1.33 113.85 28.67
CA GLU A 35 -1.87 113.87 30.04
C GLU A 35 -0.95 114.64 31.02
N SER A 36 0.36 114.37 30.97
CA SER A 36 1.36 115.06 31.80
C SER A 36 1.43 116.57 31.50
N THR A 37 1.29 116.95 30.23
CA THR A 37 1.25 118.35 29.80
C THR A 37 0.03 119.07 30.40
N PHE A 38 -1.14 118.42 30.41
CA PHE A 38 -2.35 119.00 30.99
C PHE A 38 -2.32 119.09 32.52
N GLN A 39 -1.67 118.14 33.20
CA GLN A 39 -1.45 118.23 34.66
C GLN A 39 -0.54 119.42 35.04
N SER A 40 0.37 119.81 34.14
CA SER A 40 1.33 120.91 34.34
C SER A 40 0.73 122.30 34.05
N ALA A 41 -0.31 122.40 33.22
CA ALA A 41 -0.94 123.65 32.80
C ALA A 41 -2.08 124.09 33.75
N LYS A 42 -1.76 124.93 34.74
CA LYS A 42 -2.68 125.46 35.78
C LYS A 42 -3.65 126.57 35.30
N LEU A 43 -4.35 126.42 34.17
CA LEU A 43 -5.31 127.41 33.65
C LEU A 43 -6.61 126.74 33.14
N GLY A 44 -7.77 127.12 33.73
CA GLY A 44 -9.12 126.68 33.32
C GLY A 44 -9.58 125.34 33.92
N GLN A 45 -10.10 125.35 35.16
CA GLN A 45 -10.39 124.14 35.96
C GLN A 45 -11.43 123.15 35.38
N SER A 46 -12.32 123.56 34.48
CA SER A 46 -13.36 122.67 33.93
C SER A 46 -12.91 121.96 32.64
N THR A 47 -12.43 122.70 31.64
CA THR A 47 -12.07 122.14 30.32
C THR A 47 -10.85 121.21 30.37
N VAL A 48 -9.85 121.51 31.21
CA VAL A 48 -8.67 120.65 31.40
C VAL A 48 -9.07 119.30 32.02
N LYS A 49 -10.07 119.30 32.92
CA LYS A 49 -10.57 118.09 33.58
C LYS A 49 -11.31 117.16 32.61
N GLU A 50 -12.12 117.72 31.71
CA GLU A 50 -12.83 116.96 30.67
C GLU A 50 -11.85 116.34 29.66
N LEU A 51 -10.77 117.05 29.32
CA LEU A 51 -9.76 116.56 28.39
C LEU A 51 -8.91 115.45 29.00
N ILE A 52 -8.48 115.59 30.27
CA ILE A 52 -7.80 114.49 31.01
C ILE A 52 -8.71 113.26 31.08
N SER A 53 -10.00 113.44 31.37
CA SER A 53 -10.97 112.33 31.36
C SER A 53 -11.10 111.67 29.99
N SER A 54 -11.05 112.46 28.91
CA SER A 54 -11.11 111.95 27.54
C SER A 54 -9.84 111.18 27.16
N VAL A 55 -8.66 111.67 27.56
CA VAL A 55 -7.37 110.97 27.37
C VAL A 55 -7.34 109.65 28.12
N SER A 56 -7.79 109.62 29.37
CA SER A 56 -7.90 108.39 30.16
C SER A 56 -8.88 107.38 29.53
N ASN A 57 -10.02 107.86 29.02
CA ASN A 57 -10.95 107.01 28.27
C ASN A 57 -10.34 106.45 26.97
N LEU A 58 -9.53 107.24 26.27
CA LEU A 58 -8.82 106.78 25.07
C LEU A 58 -7.75 105.73 25.41
N GLN A 59 -6.97 105.93 26.49
CA GLN A 59 -6.01 104.94 26.97
C GLN A 59 -6.71 103.61 27.34
N ASN A 60 -7.86 103.67 28.00
CA ASN A 60 -8.64 102.47 28.32
C ASN A 60 -9.12 101.74 27.07
N LYS A 61 -9.68 102.47 26.09
CA LYS A 61 -10.10 101.90 24.80
C LYS A 61 -8.93 101.32 24.00
N LEU A 62 -7.76 101.97 24.09
CA LEU A 62 -6.54 101.51 23.43
C LEU A 62 -6.05 100.19 24.02
N ASN A 63 -6.03 100.08 25.36
CA ASN A 63 -5.71 98.83 26.06
C ASN A 63 -6.71 97.71 25.75
N GLU A 64 -8.02 98.02 25.68
CA GLU A 64 -9.03 97.05 25.27
C GLU A 64 -8.82 96.55 23.83
N ALA A 65 -8.45 97.44 22.91
CA ALA A 65 -8.15 97.08 21.53
C ALA A 65 -6.89 96.22 21.44
N GLU A 66 -5.83 96.56 22.19
CA GLU A 66 -4.60 95.77 22.26
C GLU A 66 -4.88 94.34 22.79
N MET A 67 -5.66 94.22 23.86
CA MET A 67 -6.06 92.91 24.39
C MET A 67 -6.83 92.08 23.36
N LYS A 68 -7.79 92.69 22.64
CA LYS A 68 -8.56 91.99 21.58
C LYS A 68 -7.69 91.54 20.41
N VAL A 69 -6.72 92.35 19.99
CA VAL A 69 -5.78 91.97 18.92
C VAL A 69 -4.90 90.81 19.37
N LYS A 70 -4.43 90.83 20.60
CA LYS A 70 -3.64 89.73 21.19
C LYS A 70 -4.45 88.43 21.26
N GLU A 71 -5.68 88.49 21.77
CA GLU A 71 -6.57 87.33 21.83
C GLU A 71 -6.87 86.75 20.43
N SER A 72 -7.16 87.62 19.46
CA SER A 72 -7.38 87.21 18.07
C SER A 72 -6.15 86.52 17.47
N ASN A 73 -4.95 87.05 17.73
CA ASN A 73 -3.70 86.46 17.28
C ASN A 73 -3.44 85.08 17.91
N ASP A 74 -3.69 84.93 19.21
CA ASP A 74 -3.54 83.65 19.91
C ASP A 74 -4.53 82.61 19.36
N ASN A 75 -5.76 83.02 19.07
CA ASN A 75 -6.76 82.18 18.40
C ASN A 75 -6.32 81.77 16.98
N LEU A 76 -5.77 82.70 16.20
CA LEU A 76 -5.28 82.44 14.84
C LEU A 76 -4.10 81.45 14.85
N ASN A 77 -3.20 81.57 15.83
CA ASN A 77 -2.09 80.62 16.04
C ASN A 77 -2.60 79.23 16.42
N ALA A 78 -3.59 79.14 17.31
CA ALA A 78 -4.21 77.88 17.70
C ALA A 78 -4.90 77.20 16.50
N ILE A 79 -5.64 77.96 15.70
CA ILE A 79 -6.30 77.45 14.47
C ILE A 79 -5.27 76.99 13.45
N THR A 80 -4.21 77.78 13.20
CA THR A 80 -3.16 77.42 12.25
C THR A 80 -2.44 76.14 12.65
N SER A 81 -2.17 75.97 13.95
CA SER A 81 -1.55 74.75 14.48
C SER A 81 -2.46 73.53 14.28
N LYS A 82 -3.78 73.69 14.49
CA LYS A 82 -4.77 72.63 14.23
C LYS A 82 -4.86 72.27 12.74
N ILE A 83 -4.83 73.26 11.85
CA ILE A 83 -4.84 73.02 10.39
C ILE A 83 -3.59 72.24 9.98
N ASN A 84 -2.41 72.64 10.46
CA ASN A 84 -1.16 71.94 10.16
C ASN A 84 -1.18 70.49 10.65
N LEU A 85 -1.67 70.24 11.86
CA LEU A 85 -1.84 68.89 12.40
C LEU A 85 -2.85 68.07 11.58
N GLY A 86 -3.95 68.70 11.17
CA GLY A 86 -4.96 68.09 10.30
C GLY A 86 -4.38 67.67 8.95
N ASN A 87 -3.57 68.51 8.32
CA ASN A 87 -2.90 68.19 7.06
C ASN A 87 -1.94 67.00 7.19
N VAL A 88 -1.08 66.98 8.21
CA VAL A 88 -0.17 65.85 8.46
C VAL A 88 -0.95 64.55 8.70
N THR A 89 -2.05 64.63 9.45
CA THR A 89 -2.91 63.48 9.71
C THR A 89 -3.59 62.99 8.42
N LEU A 90 -4.05 63.92 7.58
CA LEU A 90 -4.65 63.61 6.29
C LEU A 90 -3.66 62.95 5.33
N ASP A 91 -2.42 63.41 5.29
CA ASP A 91 -1.37 62.80 4.48
C ASP A 91 -1.04 61.38 4.96
N GLY A 92 -0.94 61.15 6.27
CA GLY A 92 -0.78 59.79 6.82
C GLY A 92 -1.96 58.86 6.53
N LEU A 93 -3.19 59.39 6.49
CA LEU A 93 -4.37 58.62 6.08
C LEU A 93 -4.32 58.27 4.59
N ARG A 94 -3.88 59.19 3.73
CA ARG A 94 -3.69 58.91 2.28
C ARG A 94 -2.69 57.79 2.05
N GLU A 95 -1.53 57.86 2.70
CA GLU A 95 -0.51 56.79 2.62
C GLU A 95 -1.08 55.44 3.09
N SER A 96 -1.86 55.44 4.16
CA SER A 96 -2.51 54.23 4.69
C SER A 96 -3.53 53.64 3.70
N ILE A 97 -4.29 54.49 3.01
CA ILE A 97 -5.25 54.08 1.97
C ILE A 97 -4.52 53.48 0.77
N ASP A 98 -3.44 54.11 0.31
CA ASP A 98 -2.66 53.61 -0.82
C ASP A 98 -2.03 52.25 -0.51
N HIS A 99 -1.49 52.08 0.70
CA HIS A 99 -0.98 50.79 1.16
C HIS A 99 -2.08 49.73 1.28
N LEU A 100 -3.26 50.09 1.78
CA LEU A 100 -4.41 49.17 1.85
C LEU A 100 -4.88 48.74 0.46
N LYS A 101 -4.91 49.68 -0.50
CA LYS A 101 -5.25 49.41 -1.89
C LYS A 101 -4.26 48.44 -2.53
N ALA A 102 -2.97 48.65 -2.32
CA ALA A 102 -1.92 47.73 -2.80
C ALA A 102 -2.11 46.32 -2.23
N LYS A 103 -2.29 46.19 -0.91
CA LYS A 103 -2.54 44.89 -0.27
C LYS A 103 -3.79 44.18 -0.78
N THR A 104 -4.85 44.94 -1.08
CA THR A 104 -6.10 44.38 -1.62
C THR A 104 -5.89 43.81 -3.02
N LEU A 105 -5.12 44.51 -3.87
CA LEU A 105 -4.76 44.01 -5.20
C LEU A 105 -3.90 42.74 -5.12
N ASP A 106 -2.91 42.72 -4.24
CA ASP A 106 -2.06 41.54 -4.02
C ASP A 106 -2.87 40.34 -3.53
N LEU A 107 -3.82 40.58 -2.61
CA LEU A 107 -4.71 39.53 -2.11
C LEU A 107 -5.58 38.95 -3.24
N GLY A 108 -6.14 39.79 -4.11
CA GLY A 108 -6.93 39.34 -5.27
C GLY A 108 -6.12 38.50 -6.27
N ASN A 109 -4.90 38.94 -6.57
CA ASN A 109 -3.99 38.20 -7.45
C ASN A 109 -3.59 36.84 -6.87
N ASN A 110 -3.29 36.79 -5.56
CA ASN A 110 -2.93 35.54 -4.88
C ASN A 110 -4.12 34.58 -4.79
N ALA A 111 -5.33 35.08 -4.54
CA ALA A 111 -6.56 34.27 -4.53
C ALA A 111 -6.82 33.64 -5.91
N THR A 112 -6.64 34.41 -6.99
CA THR A 112 -6.80 33.92 -8.37
C THR A 112 -5.80 32.81 -8.68
N LYS A 113 -4.52 33.01 -8.37
CA LYS A 113 -3.47 31.98 -8.55
C LYS A 113 -3.76 30.71 -7.76
N LEU A 114 -4.25 30.83 -6.52
CA LEU A 114 -4.59 29.68 -5.69
C LEU A 114 -5.77 28.89 -6.28
N GLN A 115 -6.77 29.59 -6.83
CA GLN A 115 -7.91 28.96 -7.50
C GLN A 115 -7.49 28.23 -8.77
N GLU A 116 -6.65 28.84 -9.62
CA GLU A 116 -6.13 28.24 -10.85
C GLU A 116 -5.30 26.98 -10.56
N ALA A 117 -4.39 27.05 -9.58
CA ALA A 117 -3.57 25.91 -9.17
C ALA A 117 -4.41 24.72 -8.66
N ASN A 118 -5.50 25.00 -7.93
CA ASN A 118 -6.41 23.95 -7.45
C ASN A 118 -7.18 23.31 -8.62
N LEU A 119 -7.61 24.08 -9.62
CA LEU A 119 -8.26 23.55 -10.81
C LEU A 119 -7.35 22.64 -11.63
N GLU A 120 -6.09 23.04 -11.83
CA GLU A 120 -5.10 22.24 -12.57
C GLU A 120 -4.76 20.95 -11.81
N GLY A 121 -4.53 21.03 -10.50
CA GLY A 121 -4.31 19.87 -9.64
C GLY A 121 -5.50 18.90 -9.65
N ALA A 122 -6.72 19.41 -9.49
CA ALA A 122 -7.94 18.61 -9.53
C ALA A 122 -8.16 17.93 -10.90
N LEU A 123 -7.88 18.64 -12.00
CA LEU A 123 -7.94 18.06 -13.35
C LEU A 123 -6.91 16.94 -13.52
N ASN A 124 -5.69 17.12 -13.02
CA ASN A 124 -4.66 16.10 -13.10
C ASN A 124 -5.05 14.84 -12.31
N LEU A 125 -5.54 15.01 -11.08
CA LEU A 125 -6.08 13.91 -10.27
C LEU A 125 -7.24 13.18 -10.97
N THR A 126 -8.12 13.91 -11.65
CA THR A 126 -9.24 13.32 -12.40
C THR A 126 -8.74 12.51 -13.60
N ARG A 127 -7.70 12.98 -14.30
CA ARG A 127 -7.06 12.24 -15.41
C ARG A 127 -6.40 10.96 -14.92
N GLU A 128 -5.63 11.03 -13.84
CA GLU A 128 -5.00 9.84 -13.23
C GLU A 128 -6.05 8.83 -12.73
N ALA A 129 -7.15 9.31 -12.15
CA ALA A 129 -8.26 8.45 -11.74
C ALA A 129 -8.92 7.75 -12.94
N LYS A 130 -9.11 8.47 -14.05
CA LYS A 130 -9.64 7.90 -15.30
C LYS A 130 -8.72 6.81 -15.86
N GLU A 131 -7.41 7.05 -15.92
CA GLU A 131 -6.44 6.06 -16.41
C GLU A 131 -6.44 4.79 -15.53
N ARG A 132 -6.45 4.95 -14.20
CA ARG A 132 -6.57 3.81 -13.28
C ARG A 132 -7.88 3.04 -13.48
N ALA A 133 -9.00 3.74 -13.68
CA ALA A 133 -10.28 3.10 -13.94
C ALA A 133 -10.29 2.31 -15.25
N LEU A 134 -9.70 2.85 -16.33
CA LEU A 134 -9.58 2.15 -17.61
C LEU A 134 -8.72 0.88 -17.49
N LYS A 135 -7.58 0.97 -16.80
CA LYS A 135 -6.71 -0.19 -16.57
C LYS A 135 -7.41 -1.28 -15.77
N ALA A 136 -8.13 -0.91 -14.71
CA ALA A 136 -8.89 -1.87 -13.91
C ALA A 136 -10.02 -2.54 -14.72
N ALA A 137 -10.66 -1.81 -15.64
CA ALA A 137 -11.67 -2.37 -16.53
C ALA A 137 -11.08 -3.38 -17.53
N ASP A 138 -9.93 -3.07 -18.13
CA ASP A 138 -9.21 -3.97 -19.04
C ASP A 138 -8.75 -5.25 -18.33
N GLU A 139 -8.21 -5.13 -17.11
CA GLU A 139 -7.85 -6.28 -16.28
C GLU A 139 -9.06 -7.16 -15.94
N ALA A 140 -10.20 -6.54 -15.61
CA ALA A 140 -11.43 -7.26 -15.32
C ALA A 140 -11.97 -8.00 -16.56
N GLU A 141 -11.91 -7.39 -17.75
CA GLU A 141 -12.25 -8.05 -19.01
C GLU A 141 -11.31 -9.23 -19.30
N GLY A 142 -10.01 -9.06 -19.05
CA GLY A 142 -9.02 -10.14 -19.11
C GLY A 142 -9.39 -11.33 -18.22
N VAL A 143 -9.78 -11.08 -16.96
CA VAL A 143 -10.23 -12.13 -16.04
C VAL A 143 -11.46 -12.88 -16.57
N GLN A 144 -12.41 -12.18 -17.19
CA GLN A 144 -13.61 -12.79 -17.77
C GLN A 144 -13.26 -13.81 -18.87
N THR A 145 -12.25 -13.52 -19.69
CA THR A 145 -11.77 -14.47 -20.72
C THR A 145 -11.16 -15.73 -20.12
N VAL A 146 -10.38 -15.58 -19.04
CA VAL A 146 -9.78 -16.71 -18.31
C VAL A 146 -10.88 -17.58 -17.69
N ILE A 147 -11.88 -16.98 -17.05
CA ILE A 147 -13.04 -17.72 -16.48
C ILE A 147 -13.75 -18.51 -17.58
N ALA A 148 -14.03 -17.90 -18.73
CA ALA A 148 -14.70 -18.57 -19.83
C ALA A 148 -13.88 -19.73 -20.41
N SER A 149 -12.56 -19.59 -20.48
CA SER A 149 -11.65 -20.66 -20.91
C SER A 149 -11.65 -21.82 -19.91
N THR A 150 -11.55 -21.52 -18.62
CA THR A 150 -11.58 -22.50 -17.53
C THR A 150 -12.90 -23.27 -17.49
N ASP A 151 -14.04 -22.60 -17.63
CA ASP A 151 -15.36 -23.26 -17.68
C ASP A 151 -15.45 -24.27 -18.85
N ARG A 152 -14.90 -23.92 -20.02
CA ARG A 152 -14.81 -24.85 -21.16
C ARG A 152 -13.92 -26.06 -20.85
N GLN A 153 -12.77 -25.84 -20.20
CA GLN A 153 -11.86 -26.93 -19.83
C GLN A 153 -12.50 -27.88 -18.81
N ILE A 154 -13.20 -27.35 -17.81
CA ILE A 154 -13.93 -28.14 -16.81
C ILE A 154 -14.98 -29.01 -17.52
N LYS A 155 -15.84 -28.41 -18.36
CA LYS A 155 -16.87 -29.16 -19.10
C LYS A 155 -16.30 -30.25 -20.00
N ASN A 156 -15.19 -29.98 -20.67
CA ASN A 156 -14.50 -30.99 -21.48
C ASN A 156 -13.96 -32.13 -20.61
N THR A 157 -13.39 -31.80 -19.45
CA THR A 157 -12.86 -32.79 -18.50
C THR A 157 -13.98 -33.65 -17.93
N ASP A 158 -15.09 -33.04 -17.49
CA ASP A 158 -16.27 -33.74 -16.99
C ASP A 158 -16.84 -34.69 -18.04
N ARG A 159 -16.90 -34.26 -19.31
CA ARG A 159 -17.33 -35.12 -20.42
C ARG A 159 -16.39 -36.30 -20.63
N LEU A 160 -15.08 -36.09 -20.58
CA LEU A 160 -14.09 -37.17 -20.70
C LEU A 160 -14.21 -38.16 -19.54
N ILE A 161 -14.39 -37.66 -18.31
CA ILE A 161 -14.62 -38.50 -17.13
C ILE A 161 -15.90 -39.32 -17.32
N ALA A 162 -17.02 -38.69 -17.70
CA ALA A 162 -18.28 -39.38 -17.91
C ALA A 162 -18.18 -40.46 -19.01
N MET A 163 -17.48 -40.18 -20.10
CA MET A 163 -17.26 -41.16 -21.18
C MET A 163 -16.38 -42.33 -20.74
N GLN A 164 -15.42 -42.10 -19.84
CA GLN A 164 -14.49 -43.13 -19.40
C GLN A 164 -14.97 -43.91 -18.17
N TYR A 165 -15.91 -43.35 -17.40
CA TYR A 165 -16.41 -43.92 -16.16
C TYR A 165 -16.99 -45.33 -16.37
N ASP A 166 -17.86 -45.49 -17.37
CA ASP A 166 -18.48 -46.78 -17.67
C ASP A 166 -17.42 -47.82 -18.11
N ASN A 167 -16.47 -47.41 -18.95
CA ASN A 167 -15.38 -48.29 -19.39
C ASN A 167 -14.49 -48.72 -18.23
N PHE A 168 -14.16 -47.81 -17.32
CA PHE A 168 -13.38 -48.12 -16.13
C PHE A 168 -14.11 -49.11 -15.23
N ASN A 169 -15.39 -48.84 -14.94
CA ASN A 169 -16.21 -49.72 -14.11
C ASN A 169 -16.39 -51.10 -14.74
N ASN A 170 -16.63 -51.17 -16.06
CA ASN A 170 -16.72 -52.43 -16.79
C ASN A 170 -15.41 -53.21 -16.73
N THR A 171 -14.27 -52.55 -16.98
CA THR A 171 -12.95 -53.18 -16.93
C THR A 171 -12.64 -53.70 -15.52
N GLN A 172 -12.98 -52.93 -14.48
CA GLN A 172 -12.80 -53.35 -13.10
C GLN A 172 -13.64 -54.60 -12.79
N ASN A 173 -14.93 -54.58 -13.14
CA ASN A 173 -15.81 -55.73 -12.95
C ASN A 173 -15.36 -56.97 -13.74
N GLU A 174 -14.84 -56.78 -14.96
CA GLU A 174 -14.27 -57.88 -15.75
C GLU A 174 -13.00 -58.45 -15.12
N ASN A 175 -12.13 -57.60 -14.57
CA ASN A 175 -10.92 -58.04 -13.88
C ASN A 175 -11.27 -58.82 -12.61
N ASP A 176 -12.23 -58.33 -11.82
CA ASP A 176 -12.68 -59.02 -10.61
C ASP A 176 -13.26 -60.40 -10.95
N ARG A 177 -14.08 -60.50 -12.00
CA ARG A 177 -14.59 -61.80 -12.49
C ARG A 177 -13.49 -62.76 -12.93
N LYS A 178 -12.45 -62.25 -13.61
CA LYS A 178 -11.31 -63.07 -14.03
C LYS A 178 -10.48 -63.53 -12.83
N LEU A 179 -10.34 -62.70 -11.81
CA LEU A 179 -9.66 -63.07 -10.57
C LEU A 179 -10.45 -64.18 -9.84
N ASP A 180 -11.77 -64.06 -9.75
CA ASP A 180 -12.62 -65.09 -9.17
C ASP A 180 -12.52 -66.42 -9.94
N ASP A 181 -12.56 -66.38 -11.28
CA ASP A 181 -12.39 -67.56 -12.14
C ASP A 181 -11.01 -68.22 -11.96
N LEU A 182 -9.93 -67.43 -11.94
CA LEU A 182 -8.58 -67.94 -11.67
C LEU A 182 -8.45 -68.54 -10.27
N GLN A 183 -9.08 -67.93 -9.27
CA GLN A 183 -9.08 -68.44 -7.90
C GLN A 183 -9.87 -69.76 -7.80
N GLN A 184 -10.98 -69.88 -8.51
CA GLN A 184 -11.73 -71.12 -8.61
C GLN A 184 -10.89 -72.21 -9.29
N GLN A 185 -10.29 -71.92 -10.44
CA GLN A 185 -9.43 -72.88 -11.16
C GLN A 185 -8.23 -73.33 -10.31
N LEU A 186 -7.63 -72.40 -9.54
CA LEU A 186 -6.56 -72.72 -8.62
C LEU A 186 -7.04 -73.66 -7.51
N SER A 187 -8.19 -73.36 -6.89
CA SER A 187 -8.76 -74.20 -5.84
C SER A 187 -9.14 -75.60 -6.34
N GLU A 188 -9.68 -75.70 -7.55
CA GLU A 188 -9.96 -76.98 -8.21
C GLU A 188 -8.67 -77.77 -8.45
N LEU A 189 -7.60 -77.12 -8.94
CA LEU A 189 -6.31 -77.75 -9.14
C LEU A 189 -5.70 -78.22 -7.82
N GLU A 190 -5.68 -77.37 -6.79
CA GLU A 190 -5.20 -77.69 -5.45
C GLU A 190 -5.95 -78.89 -4.85
N SER A 191 -7.27 -78.99 -5.07
CA SER A 191 -8.07 -80.12 -4.61
C SER A 191 -7.72 -81.45 -5.31
N GLU A 192 -7.14 -81.42 -6.51
CA GLU A 192 -6.75 -82.62 -7.25
C GLU A 192 -5.30 -83.06 -6.98
N ILE A 193 -4.44 -82.16 -6.47
CA ILE A 193 -3.03 -82.46 -6.14
C ILE A 193 -2.90 -83.68 -5.20
N PRO A 194 -3.64 -83.81 -4.09
CA PRO A 194 -3.52 -84.98 -3.20
C PRO A 194 -3.79 -86.31 -3.91
N LYS A 195 -4.77 -86.35 -4.82
CA LYS A 195 -5.10 -87.56 -5.60
C LYS A 195 -3.99 -87.90 -6.60
N ILE A 196 -3.35 -86.89 -7.18
CA ILE A 196 -2.19 -87.09 -8.07
C ILE A 196 -1.00 -87.61 -7.25
N ASN A 197 -0.74 -87.02 -6.09
CA ASN A 197 0.31 -87.47 -5.17
C ASN A 197 0.07 -88.91 -4.70
N GLU A 198 -1.19 -89.31 -4.47
CA GLU A 198 -1.53 -90.69 -4.13
C GLU A 198 -1.12 -91.66 -5.23
N LYS A 199 -1.48 -91.35 -6.48
CA LYS A 199 -1.16 -92.21 -7.62
C LYS A 199 0.32 -92.24 -7.96
N MET A 200 0.99 -91.10 -7.88
CA MET A 200 2.39 -90.96 -8.31
C MET A 200 3.38 -91.31 -7.19
N CYS A 201 3.17 -90.74 -6.00
CA CYS A 201 4.08 -90.83 -4.87
C CYS A 201 3.65 -91.88 -3.83
N GLY A 202 2.39 -92.32 -3.84
CA GLY A 202 1.90 -93.41 -2.99
C GLY A 202 1.14 -92.96 -1.73
N GLN A 203 0.92 -91.67 -1.54
CA GLN A 203 0.16 -91.13 -0.40
C GLN A 203 -0.74 -89.96 -0.83
N ASN A 204 -1.99 -89.96 -0.35
CA ASN A 204 -2.94 -88.88 -0.55
C ASN A 204 -2.66 -87.74 0.44
N SER A 205 -1.80 -86.81 0.04
CA SER A 205 -1.42 -85.64 0.84
C SER A 205 -1.05 -84.47 -0.07
N ASP A 206 -1.37 -83.25 0.36
CA ASP A 206 -0.90 -81.99 -0.22
C ASP A 206 0.41 -81.48 0.45
N THR A 207 0.84 -82.10 1.54
CA THR A 207 2.06 -81.73 2.26
C THR A 207 3.26 -82.56 1.80
N CYS A 208 4.46 -82.03 2.03
CA CYS A 208 5.73 -82.70 1.73
C CYS A 208 6.09 -83.77 2.76
N ASP A 209 5.23 -84.76 2.91
CA ASP A 209 5.35 -85.84 3.89
C ASP A 209 6.42 -86.88 3.48
N ILE A 210 6.41 -88.05 4.13
CA ILE A 210 7.37 -89.15 3.95
C ILE A 210 7.52 -89.55 2.47
N CYS A 211 6.39 -89.61 1.77
CA CYS A 211 6.31 -89.94 0.34
C CYS A 211 6.51 -88.73 -0.58
N GLY A 212 6.58 -87.51 -0.05
CA GLY A 212 6.68 -86.29 -0.83
C GLY A 212 5.44 -86.01 -1.70
N GLY A 213 5.61 -85.22 -2.75
CA GLY A 213 4.50 -84.72 -3.57
C GLY A 213 4.92 -83.69 -4.60
N ALA A 214 3.95 -83.23 -5.40
CA ALA A 214 4.14 -82.14 -6.35
C ALA A 214 4.71 -80.89 -5.65
N GLY A 215 5.85 -80.37 -6.14
CA GLY A 215 6.53 -79.21 -5.56
C GLY A 215 7.49 -79.50 -4.39
N CYS A 216 7.53 -80.73 -3.87
CA CYS A 216 8.34 -81.09 -2.69
C CYS A 216 9.79 -81.49 -3.02
N GLY A 217 10.15 -81.61 -4.30
CA GLY A 217 11.49 -82.03 -4.74
C GLY A 217 11.82 -83.52 -4.51
N LYS A 218 10.90 -84.28 -3.88
CA LYS A 218 10.95 -85.73 -3.69
C LYS A 218 9.55 -86.30 -3.87
N CYS A 219 9.45 -87.48 -4.48
CA CYS A 219 8.20 -88.23 -4.65
C CYS A 219 8.51 -89.73 -4.61
N GLY A 220 7.85 -90.49 -3.74
CA GLY A 220 8.10 -91.90 -3.51
C GLY A 220 9.15 -92.19 -2.42
N GLY A 221 9.43 -93.48 -2.23
CA GLY A 221 10.39 -94.01 -1.26
C GLY A 221 10.01 -95.41 -0.80
N ILE A 222 10.86 -96.03 0.03
CA ILE A 222 10.66 -97.41 0.51
C ILE A 222 9.30 -97.59 1.21
N SER A 223 8.83 -96.58 1.92
CA SER A 223 7.55 -96.58 2.64
C SER A 223 6.33 -96.27 1.75
N CYS A 224 6.52 -96.11 0.44
CA CYS A 224 5.54 -95.57 -0.49
C CYS A 224 5.39 -96.49 -1.71
N ASP A 225 5.31 -97.78 -1.43
CA ASP A 225 5.29 -98.88 -2.39
C ASP A 225 4.10 -98.84 -3.37
N GLN A 226 3.01 -98.16 -3.01
CA GLN A 226 1.85 -97.99 -3.88
C GLN A 226 2.04 -96.95 -4.98
N GLY A 227 3.00 -96.04 -4.82
CA GLY A 227 3.28 -94.97 -5.78
C GLY A 227 3.87 -95.47 -7.09
N ALA A 228 3.42 -94.89 -8.20
CA ALA A 228 3.93 -95.22 -9.54
C ALA A 228 5.45 -95.00 -9.66
N ILE A 229 6.01 -93.95 -9.06
CA ILE A 229 7.46 -93.68 -9.12
C ILE A 229 8.24 -94.79 -8.41
N THR A 230 7.86 -95.14 -7.18
CA THR A 230 8.56 -96.21 -6.43
C THR A 230 8.45 -97.56 -7.13
N LYS A 231 7.29 -97.88 -7.72
CA LYS A 231 7.14 -99.10 -8.53
C LYS A 231 8.06 -99.10 -9.74
N ALA A 232 8.17 -97.98 -10.44
CA ALA A 232 9.07 -97.84 -11.59
C ALA A 232 10.54 -97.96 -11.19
N GLU A 233 10.95 -97.33 -10.08
CA GLU A 233 12.31 -97.44 -9.52
C GLU A 233 12.64 -98.88 -9.11
N GLN A 234 11.73 -99.56 -8.40
CA GLN A 234 11.90 -100.96 -8.02
C GLN A 234 11.98 -101.88 -9.24
N ALA A 235 11.14 -101.67 -10.25
CA ALA A 235 11.19 -102.43 -11.49
C ALA A 235 12.51 -102.21 -12.25
N SER A 236 13.01 -100.96 -12.30
CA SER A 236 14.28 -100.61 -12.91
C SER A 236 15.47 -101.24 -12.16
N ASP A 237 15.50 -101.14 -10.83
CA ASP A 237 16.52 -101.79 -9.99
C ASP A 237 16.50 -103.31 -10.14
N PHE A 238 15.30 -103.91 -10.15
CA PHE A 238 15.14 -105.34 -10.38
C PHE A 238 15.64 -105.76 -11.78
N ALA A 239 15.31 -105.01 -12.82
CA ALA A 239 15.80 -105.25 -14.17
C ALA A 239 17.33 -105.16 -14.24
N ASN A 240 17.94 -104.12 -13.67
CA ASN A 240 19.40 -103.94 -13.63
C ASN A 240 20.10 -105.06 -12.85
N LYS A 241 19.57 -105.45 -11.69
CA LYS A 241 20.10 -106.58 -10.91
C LYS A 241 19.99 -107.89 -11.68
N THR A 242 18.86 -108.10 -12.36
CA THR A 242 18.65 -109.29 -13.19
C THR A 242 19.62 -109.31 -14.37
N GLU A 243 19.81 -108.18 -15.06
CA GLU A 243 20.79 -108.03 -16.13
C GLU A 243 22.21 -108.35 -15.63
N HIS A 244 22.60 -107.80 -14.48
CA HIS A 244 23.91 -108.05 -13.91
C HIS A 244 24.12 -109.53 -13.55
N ARG A 245 23.12 -110.17 -12.94
CA ARG A 245 23.15 -111.61 -12.63
C ARG A 245 23.20 -112.47 -13.89
N ILE A 246 22.48 -112.09 -14.95
CA ILE A 246 22.54 -112.79 -16.24
C ILE A 246 23.97 -112.71 -16.80
N LYS A 247 24.59 -111.53 -16.82
CA LYS A 247 25.97 -111.34 -17.28
C LYS A 247 26.98 -112.16 -16.47
N GLU A 248 26.83 -112.22 -15.15
CA GLU A 248 27.70 -113.02 -14.28
C GLU A 248 27.56 -114.52 -14.57
N HIS A 249 26.32 -115.01 -14.70
CA HIS A 249 26.05 -116.40 -15.07
C HIS A 249 26.56 -116.74 -16.48
N GLU A 250 26.45 -115.80 -17.43
CA GLU A 250 26.99 -115.94 -18.79
C GLU A 250 28.53 -116.09 -18.76
N LEU A 251 29.25 -115.23 -18.05
CA LEU A 251 30.71 -115.33 -17.89
C LEU A 251 31.12 -116.65 -17.23
N THR A 252 30.41 -117.07 -16.19
CA THR A 252 30.68 -118.34 -15.51
C THR A 252 30.44 -119.54 -16.43
N ALA A 253 29.41 -119.48 -17.27
CA ALA A 253 29.11 -120.51 -18.26
C ALA A 253 30.18 -120.55 -19.37
N GLU A 254 30.67 -119.39 -19.83
CA GLU A 254 31.79 -119.31 -20.79
C GLU A 254 33.08 -119.90 -20.20
N ASP A 255 33.42 -119.57 -18.94
CA ASP A 255 34.60 -120.12 -18.27
C ASP A 255 34.50 -121.63 -18.06
N LEU A 256 33.32 -122.14 -17.69
CA LEU A 256 33.07 -123.58 -17.62
C LEU A 256 33.19 -124.24 -19.00
N TYR A 257 32.65 -123.61 -20.04
CA TYR A 257 32.75 -124.10 -21.42
C TYR A 257 34.21 -124.16 -21.91
N ARG A 258 35.01 -123.13 -21.62
CA ARG A 258 36.45 -123.12 -21.88
C ARG A 258 37.17 -124.22 -21.11
N SER A 259 36.88 -124.39 -19.82
CA SER A 259 37.46 -125.43 -18.97
C SER A 259 37.15 -126.84 -19.51
N ILE A 260 35.91 -127.11 -19.91
CA ILE A 260 35.52 -128.39 -20.53
C ILE A 260 36.24 -128.60 -21.86
N THR A 261 36.39 -127.55 -22.67
CA THR A 261 37.09 -127.62 -23.97
C THR A 261 38.58 -127.91 -23.79
N GLN A 262 39.22 -127.34 -22.77
CA GLN A 262 40.61 -127.62 -22.40
C GLN A 262 40.80 -129.06 -21.92
N VAL A 263 39.93 -129.56 -21.03
CA VAL A 263 39.96 -130.97 -20.59
C VAL A 263 39.77 -131.94 -21.77
N LYS A 264 38.97 -131.55 -22.77
CA LYS A 264 38.76 -132.35 -24.00
C LYS A 264 39.94 -132.32 -24.96
N GLN A 265 40.91 -131.41 -24.80
CA GLN A 265 42.14 -131.35 -25.59
C GLN A 265 43.32 -132.09 -24.91
N ASP A 266 43.26 -132.28 -23.59
CA ASP A 266 44.27 -132.99 -22.80
C ASP A 266 43.93 -134.49 -22.56
N THR A 267 42.91 -135.03 -23.24
CA THR A 267 42.57 -136.47 -23.31
C THR A 267 42.66 -136.96 -24.74
#